data_AF-A0A925PWG6-F1
#
_entry.id   AF-A0A925PWG6-F1
#
_cell.length_a   1.000
_cell.length_b   1.000
_cell.length_c   1.000
_cell.angle_alpha   90.00
_cell.angle_beta   90.00
_cell.angle_gamma   90.00
#
_symmetry.space_group_name_H-M   'P 1'
#
loop_
_entity.id
_entity.type
_entity.pdbx_description
1 polymer ?
#
loop_
_entity_poly.entity_id
_entity_poly.type
_entity_poly.pdbx_seq_one_letter_code
_entity_poly.pdbx_strand_id
1 'polypeptide(L)'
;MKRTALAAALVATVGIALAQAPAGSPAPADVPKPNCGAKPEYPGKLSMQSDLRRNSFKREIDAYKTCMMSFVEQHKAQQASHFAAANAAIAEYNDTMKKIAADQEAAKGP
;
A
#
# COMPACT_ATOMS: atom_id res chain seq x y z
N MET A 1 -65.37 15.74 18.36
CA MET A 1 -64.19 16.62 18.53
C MET A 1 -62.94 15.74 18.58
N LYS A 2 -61.88 16.18 17.90
CA LYS A 2 -60.59 15.48 17.70
C LYS A 2 -59.88 15.10 19.00
N ARG A 3 -59.13 13.98 18.94
CA ARG A 3 -57.79 13.72 19.53
C ARG A 3 -57.38 12.28 19.14
N THR A 4 -56.81 12.06 17.95
CA THR A 4 -55.37 11.82 17.70
C THR A 4 -54.70 10.84 18.66
N ALA A 5 -54.41 9.62 18.19
CA ALA A 5 -53.24 8.86 18.63
C ALA A 5 -52.88 7.76 17.61
N LEU A 6 -51.62 7.84 17.15
CA LEU A 6 -50.66 6.79 16.76
C LEU A 6 -51.13 5.51 16.04
N ALA A 7 -50.55 5.24 14.87
CA ALA A 7 -49.66 4.09 14.63
C ALA A 7 -49.10 4.17 13.20
N ALA A 8 -47.83 4.55 13.07
CA ALA A 8 -46.76 3.62 12.69
C ALA A 8 -46.77 3.27 11.19
N ALA A 9 -46.08 4.12 10.44
CA ALA A 9 -45.61 3.83 9.09
C ALA A 9 -44.70 2.60 9.13
N LEU A 10 -45.16 1.49 8.55
CA LEU A 10 -44.33 0.34 8.19
C LEU A 10 -44.10 0.40 6.69
N VAL A 11 -43.20 1.31 6.28
CA VAL A 11 -42.62 1.27 4.95
C VAL A 11 -41.65 0.10 4.95
N ALA A 12 -42.05 -1.01 4.34
CA ALA A 12 -41.20 -2.16 4.09
C ALA A 12 -40.18 -1.80 3.00
N THR A 13 -39.12 -1.06 3.36
CA THR A 13 -37.92 -0.94 2.53
C THR A 13 -37.07 -2.19 2.69
N VAL A 14 -37.18 -3.09 1.70
CA VAL A 14 -36.08 -3.77 1.02
C VAL A 14 -34.86 -4.08 1.91
N GLY A 15 -34.90 -5.20 2.61
CA GLY A 15 -33.70 -5.82 3.19
C GLY A 15 -33.07 -6.78 2.18
N ILE A 16 -32.35 -6.26 1.18
CA ILE A 16 -31.39 -7.08 0.44
C ILE A 16 -30.23 -7.31 1.40
N ALA A 17 -30.26 -8.45 2.10
CA ALA A 17 -29.09 -8.97 2.78
C ALA A 17 -28.06 -9.37 1.71
N LEU A 18 -27.19 -8.44 1.31
CA LEU A 18 -25.97 -8.79 0.59
C LEU A 18 -25.09 -9.56 1.57
N ALA A 19 -25.18 -10.89 1.52
CA ALA A 19 -24.14 -11.76 2.01
C ALA A 19 -22.83 -11.32 1.35
N GLN A 20 -21.94 -10.70 2.13
CA GLN A 20 -20.60 -10.35 1.70
C GLN A 20 -19.81 -11.66 1.56
N ALA A 21 -19.91 -12.28 0.38
CA ALA A 21 -19.00 -13.37 0.01
C ALA A 21 -17.56 -12.81 0.12
N PRO A 22 -16.61 -13.56 0.71
CA PRO A 22 -15.23 -13.12 0.78
C PRO A 22 -14.75 -12.88 -0.64
N ALA A 23 -14.45 -11.62 -0.96
CA ALA A 23 -13.90 -11.24 -2.24
C ALA A 23 -12.63 -12.07 -2.44
N GLY A 24 -12.65 -12.95 -3.44
CA GLY A 24 -11.50 -13.78 -3.78
C GLY A 24 -10.27 -12.90 -4.00
N SER A 25 -9.10 -13.40 -3.60
CA SER A 25 -7.84 -12.69 -3.76
C SER A 25 -7.71 -12.17 -5.20
N PRO A 26 -7.48 -10.86 -5.39
CA PRO A 26 -7.31 -10.31 -6.73
C PRO A 26 -6.15 -11.03 -7.42
N ALA A 27 -6.36 -11.43 -8.67
CA ALA A 27 -5.32 -12.01 -9.49
C ALA A 27 -4.08 -11.09 -9.50
N PRO A 28 -2.86 -11.64 -9.55
CA PRO A 28 -1.65 -10.82 -9.53
C PRO A 28 -1.70 -9.81 -10.67
N ALA A 29 -1.72 -8.52 -10.31
CA ALA A 29 -1.67 -7.44 -11.28
C ALA A 29 -0.34 -7.55 -12.05
N ASP A 30 -0.41 -7.49 -13.38
CA ASP A 30 0.78 -7.46 -14.22
C ASP A 30 1.49 -6.12 -14.01
N VAL A 31 2.52 -6.10 -13.16
CA VAL A 31 3.30 -4.90 -12.87
C VAL A 31 4.29 -4.68 -14.02
N PRO A 32 4.19 -3.56 -14.76
CA PRO A 32 5.08 -3.29 -15.89
C PRO A 32 6.53 -3.33 -15.44
N LYS A 33 7.42 -3.92 -16.23
CA LYS A 33 8.86 -3.88 -15.94
C LYS A 33 9.43 -2.48 -16.24
N PRO A 34 10.45 -2.03 -15.51
CA PRO A 34 11.14 -0.78 -15.82
C PRO A 34 11.80 -0.85 -17.20
N ASN A 35 11.52 0.13 -18.06
CA ASN A 35 12.13 0.25 -19.39
C ASN A 35 13.30 1.25 -19.38
N CYS A 36 14.38 0.90 -18.68
CA CYS A 36 15.55 1.77 -18.51
C CYS A 36 16.65 1.58 -19.56
N GLY A 37 16.29 1.02 -20.72
CA GLY A 37 17.23 0.71 -21.79
C GLY A 37 18.19 -0.42 -21.43
N ALA A 38 19.30 -0.49 -22.17
CA ALA A 38 20.33 -1.50 -21.93
C ALA A 38 20.98 -1.32 -20.57
N LYS A 39 21.14 -2.42 -19.84
CA LYS A 39 21.90 -2.44 -18.59
C LYS A 39 23.37 -2.12 -18.91
N PRO A 40 23.98 -1.11 -18.25
CA PRO A 40 25.38 -0.78 -18.47
C PRO A 40 26.27 -1.98 -18.14
N GLU A 41 27.23 -2.28 -19.03
CA GLU A 41 28.21 -3.35 -18.85
C GLU A 41 29.57 -2.76 -18.48
N TYR A 42 30.25 -3.39 -17.52
CA TYR A 42 31.55 -2.89 -17.07
C TYR A 42 32.60 -2.98 -18.19
N PRO A 43 33.25 -1.87 -18.59
CA PRO A 43 34.15 -1.86 -19.75
C PRO A 43 35.45 -2.67 -19.59
N GLY A 44 35.72 -3.21 -18.39
CA GLY A 44 36.98 -3.88 -18.07
C GLY A 44 38.08 -2.91 -17.63
N LYS A 45 39.08 -3.43 -16.90
CA LYS A 45 40.11 -2.60 -16.24
C LYS A 45 40.91 -1.74 -17.21
N LEU A 46 41.28 -2.26 -18.38
CA LEU A 46 42.08 -1.53 -19.37
C LEU A 46 41.32 -0.36 -19.97
N SER A 47 40.06 -0.55 -20.38
CA SER A 47 39.24 0.53 -20.92
C SER A 47 38.95 1.62 -19.89
N MET A 48 38.93 1.27 -18.60
CA MET A 48 38.73 2.23 -17.51
C MET A 48 39.96 3.12 -17.24
N GLN A 49 41.12 2.83 -17.83
CA GLN A 49 42.29 3.73 -17.76
C GLN A 49 42.12 4.99 -18.63
N SER A 50 41.24 4.95 -19.63
CA SER A 50 40.90 6.14 -20.42
C SER A 50 39.88 7.00 -19.68
N ASP A 51 40.23 8.27 -19.43
CA ASP A 51 39.33 9.24 -18.81
C ASP A 51 38.02 9.41 -19.59
N LEU A 52 38.10 9.42 -20.93
CA LEU A 52 36.93 9.55 -21.80
C LEU A 52 35.98 8.36 -21.63
N ARG A 53 36.50 7.13 -21.64
CA ARG A 53 35.71 5.91 -21.48
C ARG A 53 35.12 5.80 -20.08
N ARG A 54 35.90 6.13 -19.04
CA ARG A 54 35.42 6.17 -17.66
C ARG A 54 34.27 7.17 -17.49
N ASN A 55 34.41 8.37 -18.06
CA ASN A 55 33.36 9.40 -17.98
C ASN A 55 32.10 9.02 -18.75
N SER A 56 32.22 8.38 -19.92
CA SER A 56 31.07 7.84 -20.66
C SER A 56 30.32 6.81 -19.82
N PHE A 57 31.05 5.81 -19.31
CA PHE A 57 30.47 4.75 -18.51
C PHE A 57 29.81 5.27 -17.22
N LYS A 58 30.40 6.29 -16.58
CA LYS A 58 29.78 6.96 -15.44
C LYS A 58 28.42 7.58 -15.81
N ARG A 59 28.33 8.26 -16.96
CA ARG A 59 27.06 8.84 -17.43
C ARG A 59 26.02 7.76 -17.72
N GLU A 60 26.43 6.65 -18.33
CA GLU A 60 25.56 5.50 -18.61
C GLU A 60 24.99 4.90 -17.32
N ILE A 61 25.84 4.68 -16.30
CA ILE A 61 25.40 4.23 -14.97
C ILE A 61 24.45 5.24 -14.33
N ASP A 62 24.81 6.53 -14.34
CA ASP A 62 24.02 7.56 -13.67
C ASP A 62 22.63 7.69 -14.34
N ALA A 63 22.56 7.58 -15.67
CA ALA A 63 21.29 7.53 -16.40
C ALA A 63 20.45 6.29 -16.06
N TYR A 64 21.05 5.10 -16.09
CA TYR A 64 20.36 3.85 -15.73
C TYR A 64 19.84 3.90 -14.28
N LYS A 65 20.67 4.35 -13.33
CA LYS A 65 20.28 4.52 -11.92
C LYS A 65 19.11 5.49 -11.79
N THR A 66 19.18 6.64 -12.45
CA THR A 66 18.11 7.65 -12.38
C THR A 66 16.79 7.09 -12.88
N CYS A 67 16.79 6.37 -14.00
CA CYS A 67 15.59 5.72 -14.51
C CYS A 67 15.03 4.67 -13.54
N MET A 68 15.88 3.75 -13.05
CA MET A 68 15.45 2.71 -12.13
C MET A 68 14.87 3.28 -10.83
N MET A 69 15.50 4.31 -10.27
CA MET A 69 15.01 4.97 -9.06
C MET A 69 13.72 5.73 -9.32
N SER A 70 13.56 6.38 -10.48
CA SER A 70 12.30 7.02 -10.85
C SER A 70 11.15 6.02 -10.90
N PHE A 71 11.38 4.84 -11.49
CA PHE A 71 10.40 3.77 -11.52
C PHE A 71 10.03 3.30 -10.10
N VAL A 72 11.02 3.10 -9.23
CA VAL A 72 10.77 2.74 -7.82
C VAL A 72 9.95 3.81 -7.09
N GLU A 73 10.28 5.09 -7.25
CA GLU A 73 9.54 6.17 -6.58
C GLU A 73 8.10 6.30 -7.11
N GLN A 74 7.87 6.09 -8.40
CA GLN A 74 6.52 6.04 -8.97
C GLN A 74 5.68 4.92 -8.35
N HIS A 75 6.24 3.73 -8.18
CA HIS A 75 5.53 2.62 -7.56
C HIS A 75 5.34 2.79 -6.05
N LYS A 76 6.30 3.39 -5.34
CA LYS A 76 6.10 3.77 -3.92
C LYS A 76 4.94 4.73 -3.77
N ALA A 77 4.83 5.73 -4.63
CA ALA A 77 3.72 6.68 -4.60
C ALA A 77 2.37 5.98 -4.82
N GLN A 78 2.31 5.03 -5.76
CA GLN A 78 1.11 4.22 -5.99
C GLN A 78 0.75 3.33 -4.79
N GLN A 79 1.74 2.81 -4.07
CA GLN A 79 1.53 1.93 -2.92
C GLN A 79 1.32 2.67 -1.59
N ALA A 80 1.53 3.98 -1.54
CA ALA A 80 1.50 4.76 -0.31
C ALA A 80 0.16 4.62 0.45
N SER A 81 -0.96 4.63 -0.28
CA SER A 81 -2.30 4.46 0.31
C SER A 81 -2.50 3.06 0.89
N HIS A 82 -1.99 2.02 0.23
CA HIS A 82 -2.06 0.64 0.71
C HIS A 82 -1.25 0.46 2.00
N PHE A 83 -0.04 1.03 2.06
CA PHE A 83 0.76 1.01 3.29
C PHE A 83 0.11 1.83 4.42
N ALA A 84 -0.48 2.98 4.10
CA ALA A 84 -1.21 3.78 5.08
C ALA A 84 -2.39 3.01 5.68
N ALA A 85 -3.19 2.33 4.84
CA ALA A 85 -4.30 1.50 5.29
C ALA A 85 -3.83 0.31 6.16
N ALA A 86 -2.76 -0.38 5.75
CA ALA A 86 -2.18 -1.47 6.53
C ALA A 86 -1.67 -0.99 7.90
N ASN A 87 -0.98 0.15 7.94
CA ASN A 87 -0.50 0.74 9.19
C ASN A 87 -1.64 1.20 10.10
N ALA A 88 -2.72 1.74 9.53
CA ALA A 88 -3.91 2.11 10.30
C ALA A 88 -4.56 0.89 10.96
N ALA A 89 -4.72 -0.22 10.23
CA ALA A 89 -5.25 -1.46 10.78
C ALA A 89 -4.35 -2.04 11.90
N ILE A 90 -3.03 -1.97 11.73
CA ILE A 90 -2.06 -2.37 12.78
C ILE A 90 -2.22 -1.48 14.02
N ALA A 91 -2.37 -0.17 13.84
CA ALA A 91 -2.55 0.76 14.95
C ALA A 91 -3.83 0.46 15.74
N GLU A 92 -4.95 0.21 15.05
CA GLU A 92 -6.23 -0.17 15.67
C GLU A 92 -6.14 -1.47 16.47
N TYR A 93 -5.48 -2.49 15.90
CA TYR A 93 -5.22 -3.74 16.61
C TYR A 93 -4.41 -3.50 17.89
N ASN A 94 -3.31 -2.74 17.78
CA ASN A 94 -2.45 -2.45 18.92
C ASN A 94 -3.18 -1.67 20.03
N ASP A 95 -4.03 -0.71 19.66
CA ASP A 95 -4.84 0.05 20.61
C ASP A 95 -5.86 -0.85 21.32
N THR A 96 -6.56 -1.69 20.56
CA THR A 96 -7.53 -2.66 21.08
C THR A 96 -6.87 -3.62 22.08
N MET A 97 -5.71 -4.19 21.73
CA MET A 97 -5.01 -5.12 22.61
C MET A 97 -4.50 -4.44 23.89
N LYS A 98 -4.05 -3.19 23.81
CA LYS A 98 -3.69 -2.40 25.01
C LYS A 98 -4.89 -2.18 25.92
N LYS A 99 -6.05 -1.84 25.35
CA LYS A 99 -7.28 -1.64 26.12
C LYS A 99 -7.69 -2.94 26.82
N ILE A 100 -7.70 -4.07 26.10
CA ILE A 100 -8.01 -5.37 26.70
C ILE A 100 -7.07 -5.69 27.85
N ALA A 101 -5.76 -5.47 27.68
CA ALA A 101 -4.80 -5.69 28.76
C ALA A 101 -5.09 -4.80 29.98
N ALA A 102 -5.40 -3.52 29.77
CA ALA A 102 -5.77 -2.60 30.86
C ALA A 102 -7.06 -3.04 31.58
N ASP A 103 -8.08 -3.46 30.82
CA ASP A 103 -9.34 -3.97 31.38
C ASP A 103 -9.11 -5.27 32.18
N GLN A 104 -8.21 -6.15 31.72
CA GLN A 104 -7.81 -7.37 32.43
C GLN A 104 -7.09 -7.06 33.74
N GLU A 105 -6.16 -6.11 33.75
CA GLU A 105 -5.49 -5.70 34.99
C GLU A 105 -6.46 -5.03 35.97
N ALA A 106 -7.35 -4.16 35.50
CA ALA A 106 -8.38 -3.56 36.34
C ALA A 106 -9.33 -4.61 36.93
N ALA A 107 -9.66 -5.66 36.18
CA ALA A 107 -10.53 -6.74 36.62
C ALA A 107 -9.88 -7.68 37.66
N LYS A 108 -8.54 -7.69 37.79
CA LYS A 108 -7.84 -8.49 38.79
C LYS A 108 -8.05 -7.98 40.23
N GLY A 109 -8.52 -6.74 40.40
CA GLY A 109 -8.73 -6.13 41.71
C GLY A 109 -7.41 -5.85 42.47
N PRO A 110 -7.45 -5.08 43.57
CA PRO A 110 -6.28 -4.81 44.41
C PRO A 110 -5.78 -6.06 45.14
#